data_AF-A0A7X5HWN9-F1
#
_entry.id   AF-A0A7X5HWN9-F1
#
_cell.length_a   1.000
_cell.length_b   1.000
_cell.length_c   1.000
_cell.angle_alpha   90.00
_cell.angle_beta   90.00
_cell.angle_gamma   90.00
#
_symmetry.space_group_name_H-M   'P 1'
#
loop_
_entity.id
_entity.type
_entity.pdbx_description
1 polymer ?
#
loop_
_entity_poly.entity_id
_entity_poly.type
_entity_poly.pdbx_seq_one_letter_code
_entity_poly.pdbx_strand_id
1 'polypeptide(L)'
;MLWKCTVCGIVLEGEEAPAVCPKCGSPKEKFVALDEEATGKVYNSDRTNDIHMDIINLAAAIIDLCAEGVELDLDPDCVSTFEKASNEAWVIKQRCKAELASHMGKGKW
;
A
#
# COMPACT_ATOMS: atom_id res chain seq x y z
N MET A 1 14.46 11.15 -14.36
CA MET A 1 13.24 11.95 -14.14
C MET A 1 12.08 11.01 -13.86
N LEU A 2 11.06 11.46 -13.12
CA LEU A 2 9.83 10.69 -12.95
C LEU A 2 8.76 11.15 -13.96
N TRP A 3 8.10 10.16 -14.58
CA TRP A 3 7.06 10.36 -15.57
C TRP A 3 5.77 9.73 -15.09
N LYS A 4 4.68 10.52 -15.05
CA LYS A 4 3.37 10.06 -14.61
C LYS A 4 2.41 9.94 -15.78
N CYS A 5 1.79 8.78 -15.93
CA CYS A 5 0.69 8.61 -16.89
C CYS A 5 -0.56 9.35 -16.40
N THR A 6 -1.06 10.29 -17.18
CA THR A 6 -2.28 11.07 -16.90
C THR A 6 -3.57 10.24 -16.94
N VAL A 7 -3.54 9.06 -17.56
CA VAL A 7 -4.70 8.17 -17.68
C VAL A 7 -4.85 7.26 -16.47
N CYS A 8 -3.77 6.60 -16.04
CA CYS A 8 -3.84 5.55 -15.01
C CYS A 8 -3.04 5.85 -13.73
N GLY A 9 -2.28 6.95 -13.71
CA GLY A 9 -1.52 7.42 -12.56
C GLY A 9 -0.18 6.74 -12.28
N ILE A 10 0.23 5.70 -13.04
CA ILE A 10 1.53 5.05 -12.81
C ILE A 10 2.67 6.07 -12.96
N VAL A 11 3.64 6.03 -12.05
CA VAL A 11 4.86 6.82 -12.06
C VAL A 11 6.02 5.91 -12.41
N LEU A 12 6.84 6.30 -13.37
CA LEU A 12 7.99 5.52 -13.85
C LEU A 12 9.22 6.40 -13.92
N GLU A 13 10.37 5.84 -13.55
CA GLU A 13 11.65 6.53 -13.66
C GLU A 13 12.29 6.29 -15.04
N GLY A 14 12.87 7.35 -15.61
CA GLY A 14 13.64 7.27 -16.85
C GLY A 14 14.17 8.63 -17.32
N GLU A 15 15.05 8.60 -18.32
CA GLU A 15 15.47 9.80 -19.05
C GLU A 15 14.28 10.38 -19.85
N GLU A 16 13.45 9.51 -20.43
CA GLU A 16 12.24 9.87 -21.16
C GLU A 16 11.03 9.02 -20.76
N ALA A 17 9.82 9.51 -21.05
CA ALA A 17 8.60 8.71 -20.91
C ALA A 17 8.62 7.48 -21.83
N PRO A 18 8.05 6.34 -21.40
CA PRO A 18 7.95 5.16 -22.24
C PRO A 18 7.04 5.40 -23.45
N ALA A 19 7.31 4.69 -24.55
CA ALA A 19 6.50 4.78 -25.77
C ALA A 19 5.03 4.37 -25.55
N VAL A 20 4.82 3.36 -24.70
CA VAL A 20 3.52 2.81 -24.33
C VAL A 20 3.48 2.62 -22.82
N CYS A 21 2.40 3.07 -22.18
CA CYS A 21 2.20 2.88 -20.75
C CYS A 21 2.05 1.39 -20.42
N PRO A 22 2.90 0.81 -19.53
CA PRO A 22 2.86 -0.62 -19.23
C PRO A 22 1.61 -1.04 -18.43
N LYS A 23 0.91 -0.10 -17.78
CA LYS A 23 -0.31 -0.38 -17.01
C LYS A 23 -1.59 -0.32 -17.85
N CYS A 24 -1.71 0.65 -18.75
CA CYS A 24 -2.98 0.91 -19.46
C CYS A 24 -2.87 1.01 -20.98
N GLY A 25 -1.68 0.82 -21.57
CA GLY A 25 -1.47 0.83 -23.01
C GLY A 25 -1.58 2.22 -23.68
N SER A 26 -1.78 3.30 -22.91
CA SER A 26 -1.82 4.65 -23.46
C SER A 26 -0.47 5.09 -24.05
N PRO A 27 -0.46 5.93 -25.08
CA PRO A 27 0.78 6.31 -25.77
C PRO A 27 1.59 7.35 -24.98
N LYS A 28 2.84 7.58 -25.38
CA LYS A 28 3.84 8.45 -24.72
C LYS A 28 3.32 9.85 -24.39
N GLU A 29 2.47 10.42 -25.23
CA GLU A 29 1.92 11.78 -25.07
C GLU A 29 0.98 11.90 -23.87
N LYS A 30 0.56 10.77 -23.29
CA LYS A 30 -0.22 10.73 -22.04
C LYS A 30 0.66 10.79 -20.80
N PHE A 31 1.97 10.87 -20.92
CA PHE A 31 2.88 11.08 -19.79
C PHE A 31 3.20 12.56 -19.59
N VAL A 32 3.33 12.93 -18.32
CA VAL A 32 3.85 14.23 -17.90
C VAL A 32 5.07 14.01 -17.00
N ALA A 33 6.12 14.81 -17.20
CA ALA A 33 7.25 14.84 -16.27
C ALA A 33 6.82 15.46 -14.95
N LEU A 34 7.26 14.88 -13.84
CA LEU A 34 7.07 15.46 -12.52
C LEU A 34 8.12 16.55 -12.25
N ASP A 35 7.70 17.62 -11.58
CA ASP A 35 8.61 18.64 -11.07
C ASP A 35 9.39 18.13 -9.84
N GLU A 36 10.32 18.94 -9.34
CA GLU A 36 11.17 18.59 -8.21
C GLU A 36 10.35 18.33 -6.93
N GLU A 37 9.31 19.12 -6.68
CA GLU A 37 8.45 18.96 -5.49
C GLU A 37 7.70 17.63 -5.53
N ALA A 38 7.05 17.32 -6.67
CA ALA A 38 6.32 16.07 -6.85
C ALA A 38 7.27 14.87 -6.85
N THR A 39 8.45 14.99 -7.44
CA THR A 39 9.49 13.96 -7.40
C THR A 39 9.95 13.70 -5.97
N GLY A 40 10.19 14.75 -5.20
CA GLY A 40 10.53 14.65 -3.78
C GLY A 40 9.43 13.97 -2.96
N LYS A 41 8.15 14.25 -3.25
CA LYS A 41 7.03 13.56 -2.56
C LYS A 41 7.10 12.05 -2.76
N VAL A 42 7.33 11.57 -3.97
CA VAL A 42 7.43 10.13 -4.29
C VAL A 42 8.60 9.50 -3.54
N TYR A 43 9.83 9.98 -3.74
CA TYR A 43 11.00 9.35 -3.12
C TYR A 43 10.99 9.43 -1.59
N ASN A 44 10.48 10.52 -1.01
CA ASN A 44 10.44 10.67 0.44
C ASN A 44 9.35 9.80 1.09
N SER A 45 8.30 9.40 0.35
CA SER A 45 7.24 8.52 0.87
C SER A 45 7.45 7.05 0.60
N ASP A 46 8.20 6.70 -0.44
CA ASP A 46 8.42 5.33 -0.93
C ASP A 46 8.65 4.32 0.21
N ARG A 47 9.68 4.57 1.04
CA ARG A 47 9.98 3.66 2.16
C ARG A 47 8.86 3.57 3.19
N THR A 48 8.15 4.66 3.47
CA THR A 48 7.03 4.62 4.43
C THR A 48 5.81 3.92 3.86
N ASN A 49 5.59 4.00 2.55
CA ASN A 49 4.55 3.25 1.85
C ASN A 49 4.81 1.74 1.98
N ASP A 50 6.05 1.32 1.75
CA ASP A 50 6.48 -0.07 1.95
C ASP A 50 6.25 -0.55 3.38
N ILE A 51 6.64 0.24 4.37
CA ILE A 51 6.44 -0.13 5.79
C ILE A 51 4.95 -0.32 6.09
N HIS A 52 4.07 0.53 5.56
CA HIS A 52 2.62 0.33 5.72
C HIS A 52 2.14 -0.96 5.06
N MET A 53 2.68 -1.33 3.89
CA MET A 53 2.37 -2.61 3.23
C MET A 53 2.88 -3.81 4.04
N ASP A 54 4.09 -3.73 4.59
CA ASP A 54 4.67 -4.75 5.46
C ASP A 54 3.82 -4.95 6.73
N ILE A 55 3.39 -3.86 7.38
CA ILE A 55 2.50 -3.92 8.54
C ILE A 55 1.14 -4.55 8.18
N ILE A 56 0.59 -4.23 7.01
CA ILE A 56 -0.65 -4.84 6.51
C ILE A 56 -0.50 -6.36 6.35
N ASN A 57 0.64 -6.83 5.84
CA ASN A 57 0.94 -8.26 5.68
C ASN A 57 1.09 -8.96 7.03
N LEU A 58 1.83 -8.35 7.97
CA LEU A 58 1.99 -8.90 9.33
C LEU A 58 0.65 -8.96 10.08
N ALA A 59 -0.18 -7.91 9.98
CA ALA A 59 -1.51 -7.91 10.57
C ALA A 59 -2.42 -8.97 9.95
N ALA A 60 -2.30 -9.23 8.64
CA ALA A 60 -3.02 -10.32 7.98
C ALA A 60 -2.57 -11.69 8.52
N ALA A 61 -1.27 -11.93 8.65
CA ALA A 61 -0.75 -13.16 9.22
C ALA A 61 -1.20 -13.39 10.68
N ILE A 62 -1.29 -12.33 11.49
CA ILE A 62 -1.84 -12.43 12.86
C ILE A 62 -3.31 -12.88 12.81
N ILE A 63 -4.12 -12.32 11.92
CA ILE A 63 -5.54 -12.68 11.77
C ILE A 63 -5.67 -14.16 11.37
N ASP A 64 -4.86 -14.64 10.43
CA ASP A 64 -4.89 -16.04 9.97
C ASP A 64 -4.51 -17.01 11.09
N LEU A 65 -3.46 -16.69 11.87
CA LEU A 65 -3.08 -17.47 13.06
C LEU A 65 -4.13 -17.43 14.16
N CYS A 66 -4.82 -16.29 14.35
CA CYS A 66 -5.92 -16.20 15.30
C CYS A 66 -7.11 -17.06 14.85
N ALA A 67 -7.39 -17.15 13.55
CA ALA A 67 -8.42 -18.03 13.03
C ALA A 67 -8.10 -19.51 13.31
N GLU A 68 -6.86 -19.94 13.04
CA GLU A 68 -6.39 -21.28 13.42
C GLU A 68 -6.53 -21.52 14.93
N GLY A 69 -6.14 -20.55 15.76
CA GLY A 69 -6.27 -20.64 17.21
C GLY A 69 -7.71 -20.80 17.71
N VAL A 70 -8.67 -20.10 17.07
CA VAL A 70 -10.11 -20.26 17.35
C VAL A 70 -10.61 -21.63 16.93
N GLU A 71 -10.18 -22.15 15.77
CA GLU A 71 -10.57 -23.49 15.29
C GLU A 71 -10.08 -24.62 16.21
N LEU A 72 -8.95 -24.44 16.89
CA LEU A 72 -8.42 -25.43 17.84
C LEU A 72 -9.22 -25.52 19.15
N ASP A 73 -9.98 -24.48 19.52
CA ASP A 73 -10.97 -24.45 20.61
C ASP A 73 -10.50 -25.12 21.93
N LEU A 74 -9.36 -24.67 22.47
CA LEU A 74 -8.81 -25.22 23.71
C LEU A 74 -9.74 -24.99 24.92
N ASP A 75 -10.14 -23.74 25.11
CA ASP A 75 -11.05 -23.28 26.16
C ASP A 75 -11.60 -21.87 25.83
N PRO A 76 -12.68 -21.40 26.49
CA PRO A 76 -13.30 -20.12 26.19
C PRO A 76 -12.40 -18.88 26.36
N ASP A 77 -11.48 -18.89 27.33
CA ASP A 77 -10.59 -17.76 27.57
C ASP A 77 -9.50 -17.69 26.48
N CYS A 78 -9.01 -18.84 26.04
CA CYS A 78 -8.10 -18.98 24.91
C CYS A 78 -8.73 -18.47 23.61
N VAL A 79 -9.96 -18.93 23.29
CA VAL A 79 -10.72 -18.47 22.12
C VAL A 79 -10.94 -16.96 22.15
N SER A 80 -11.40 -16.40 23.28
CA SER A 80 -11.65 -14.95 23.34
C SER A 80 -10.37 -14.12 23.22
N THR A 81 -9.21 -14.69 23.56
CA THR A 81 -7.90 -14.03 23.36
C THR A 81 -7.58 -13.91 21.87
N PHE A 82 -7.77 -14.98 21.10
CA PHE A 82 -7.58 -14.93 19.64
C PHE A 82 -8.59 -14.01 18.96
N GLU A 83 -9.85 -14.01 19.38
CA GLU A 83 -10.86 -13.09 18.84
C GLU A 83 -10.48 -11.62 19.06
N LYS A 84 -10.01 -11.27 20.27
CA LYS A 84 -9.54 -9.92 20.59
C LYS A 84 -8.32 -9.53 19.75
N ALA A 85 -7.31 -10.39 19.70
CA ALA A 85 -6.09 -10.15 18.92
C ALA A 85 -6.39 -9.98 17.42
N SER A 86 -7.29 -10.79 16.86
CA SER A 86 -7.76 -10.67 15.47
C SER A 86 -8.42 -9.31 15.21
N ASN A 87 -9.28 -8.85 16.12
CA ASN A 87 -9.92 -7.54 16.03
C ASN A 87 -8.90 -6.38 16.10
N GLU A 88 -7.92 -6.46 16.98
CA GLU A 88 -6.85 -5.47 17.09
C GLU A 88 -5.98 -5.41 15.81
N ALA A 89 -5.59 -6.57 15.29
CA ALA A 89 -4.84 -6.68 14.04
C ALA A 89 -5.64 -6.11 12.85
N TRP A 90 -6.96 -6.33 12.81
CA TRP A 90 -7.82 -5.72 11.81
C TRP A 90 -7.78 -4.19 11.87
N VAL A 91 -7.85 -3.60 13.06
CA VAL A 91 -7.76 -2.14 13.23
C VAL A 91 -6.41 -1.61 12.75
N ILE A 92 -5.30 -2.27 13.09
CA ILE A 92 -3.95 -1.92 12.61
C ILE A 92 -3.90 -1.91 11.08
N LYS A 93 -4.43 -2.97 10.46
CA LYS A 93 -4.51 -3.12 9.00
C LYS A 93 -5.29 -1.97 8.35
N GLN A 94 -6.44 -1.58 8.92
CA GLN A 94 -7.25 -0.49 8.38
C GLN A 94 -6.59 0.88 8.54
N ARG A 95 -5.88 1.13 9.66
CA ARG A 95 -5.13 2.38 9.85
C ARG A 95 -4.05 2.57 8.80
N CYS A 96 -3.28 1.51 8.49
CA CYS A 96 -2.26 1.57 7.45
C CYS A 96 -2.86 1.81 6.06
N LYS A 97 -3.98 1.14 5.74
CA LYS A 97 -4.71 1.38 4.49
C LYS A 97 -5.21 2.81 4.35
N ALA A 98 -5.73 3.39 5.44
CA ALA A 98 -6.20 4.77 5.45
C ALA A 98 -5.05 5.77 5.20
N GLU A 99 -3.88 5.54 5.81
CA GLU A 99 -2.72 6.40 5.56
C GLU A 99 -2.20 6.28 4.12
N LEU A 100 -2.08 5.06 3.61
CA LEU A 100 -1.74 4.82 2.20
C LEU A 100 -2.71 5.55 1.26
N ALA A 101 -4.02 5.48 1.49
CA ALA A 101 -4.98 6.24 0.69
C ALA A 101 -4.74 7.76 0.74
N SER A 102 -4.41 8.31 1.92
CA SER A 102 -4.01 9.72 2.10
C SER A 102 -2.72 10.06 1.33
N HIS A 103 -1.73 9.18 1.35
CA HIS A 103 -0.47 9.33 0.62
C HIS A 103 -0.71 9.42 -0.90
N MET A 104 -1.38 8.43 -1.49
CA MET A 104 -1.69 8.43 -2.92
C MET A 104 -2.53 9.64 -3.34
N GLY A 105 -3.51 10.05 -2.52
CA GLY A 105 -4.31 11.25 -2.76
C GLY A 105 -3.51 12.55 -2.78
N LYS A 106 -2.34 12.59 -2.11
CA LYS A 106 -1.43 13.73 -2.06
C LYS A 106 -0.23 13.60 -3.01
N GLY A 107 -0.22 12.60 -3.87
CA GLY A 107 0.89 12.35 -4.81
C GLY A 107 2.15 11.77 -4.18
N LYS A 108 2.05 11.22 -2.96
CA LYS A 108 3.11 10.51 -2.24
C LYS A 108 3.06 9.02 -2.62
N TRP A 109 3.50 8.73 -3.84
CA TRP A 109 3.52 7.36 -4.38
C TRP A 109 4.67 6.55 -3.79
#